data_AF-A0A955YNB9-F1
#
_entry.id   AF-A0A955YNB9-F1
#
_cell.length_a   1.000
_cell.length_b   1.000
_cell.length_c   1.000
_cell.angle_alpha   90.00
_cell.angle_beta   90.00
_cell.angle_gamma   90.00
#
_symmetry.space_group_name_H-M   'P 1'
#
loop_
_entity.id
_entity.type
_entity.pdbx_description
1 polymer ?
#
loop_
_entity_poly.entity_id
_entity_poly.type
_entity_poly.pdbx_seq_one_letter_code
_entity_poly.pdbx_strand_id
1 'polypeptide(L)'
;MLSPARVPPPRPQLARATRARLVRHAEPRCTLTREAEEAIFACGELLSEGSQALRPGADGCARYFGTSMFSVDLGRVARLLGARSTPTELAALRDAIDGSMRVRLRLMRWARAEAARRVPSHMLGTATVETRMRLTENELHIDIDLEVPLEVLSERSIP
;
A
#
# COMPACT_ATOMS: atom_id res chain seq x y z
N MET A 1 17.88 51.78 -47.40
CA MET A 1 17.07 50.56 -47.20
C MET A 1 17.48 49.94 -45.87
N LEU A 2 16.67 50.08 -44.82
CA LEU A 2 16.96 49.56 -43.48
C LEU A 2 16.49 48.10 -43.40
N SER A 3 17.40 47.20 -43.05
CA SER A 3 17.14 45.77 -42.88
C SER A 3 16.27 45.54 -41.64
N PRO A 4 15.19 44.75 -41.70
CA PRO A 4 14.32 44.52 -40.54
C PRO A 4 15.03 43.61 -39.52
N ALA A 5 15.08 44.07 -38.27
CA ALA A 5 15.64 43.30 -37.16
C ALA A 5 14.86 41.99 -36.94
N ARG A 6 15.56 40.85 -36.92
CA ARG A 6 14.97 39.55 -36.59
C ARG A 6 14.58 39.51 -35.12
N VAL A 7 13.28 39.36 -34.85
CA VAL A 7 12.76 39.08 -33.51
C VAL A 7 13.19 37.66 -33.11
N PRO A 8 13.89 37.47 -31.98
CA PRO A 8 14.29 36.14 -31.53
C PRO A 8 13.04 35.30 -31.17
N PRO A 9 13.07 33.98 -31.39
CA PRO A 9 11.94 33.12 -31.07
C PRO A 9 11.66 33.13 -29.56
N PRO A 10 10.38 33.04 -29.15
CA PRO A 10 10.02 32.96 -27.73
C PRO A 10 10.67 31.72 -27.12
N ARG A 11 11.34 31.89 -25.97
CA ARG A 11 11.92 30.76 -25.22
C ARG A 11 10.79 29.80 -24.83
N PRO A 12 11.01 28.47 -24.93
CA PRO A 12 10.04 27.50 -24.46
C PRO A 12 9.76 27.75 -22.97
N GLN A 13 8.51 28.06 -22.63
CA GLN A 13 8.09 28.13 -21.24
C GLN A 13 8.18 26.72 -20.69
N LEU A 14 9.12 26.50 -19.77
CA LEU A 14 9.17 25.28 -18.97
C LEU A 14 7.80 25.12 -18.31
N ALA A 15 7.07 24.08 -18.69
CA ALA A 15 5.78 23.76 -18.10
C ALA A 15 5.99 23.71 -16.58
N ARG A 16 5.30 24.58 -15.84
CA ARG A 16 5.33 24.55 -14.37
C ARG A 16 4.95 23.15 -13.95
N ALA A 17 5.84 22.47 -13.24
CA ALA A 17 5.53 21.20 -12.58
C ALA A 17 4.31 21.45 -11.68
N THR A 18 3.15 21.00 -12.12
CA THR A 18 1.91 21.03 -11.34
C THR A 18 2.15 20.14 -10.14
N ARG A 19 2.22 20.73 -8.95
CA ARG A 19 2.38 19.99 -7.68
C ARG A 19 1.41 18.81 -7.68
N ALA A 20 1.93 17.60 -7.50
CA ALA A 20 1.09 16.42 -7.55
C ALA A 20 0.09 16.46 -6.41
N ARG A 21 -1.16 16.10 -6.70
CA ARG A 21 -2.20 15.97 -5.67
C ARG A 21 -2.13 14.58 -5.07
N LEU A 22 -2.00 14.50 -3.74
CA LEU A 22 -2.02 13.22 -3.01
C LEU A 22 -3.40 12.56 -3.11
N VAL A 23 -4.43 13.39 -3.14
CA VAL A 23 -5.84 12.99 -3.10
C VAL A 23 -6.61 13.73 -4.20
N ARG A 24 -7.54 13.01 -4.83
CA ARG A 24 -8.60 13.60 -5.66
C ARG A 24 -9.85 13.76 -4.80
N HIS A 25 -10.30 15.00 -4.67
CA HIS A 25 -11.58 15.32 -4.06
C HIS A 25 -12.67 15.14 -5.12
N ALA A 26 -13.48 14.09 -4.97
CA ALA A 26 -14.70 13.92 -5.73
C ALA A 26 -15.82 13.78 -4.68
N GLU A 27 -16.47 14.89 -4.32
CA GLU A 27 -17.52 14.87 -3.30
C GLU A 27 -18.51 13.72 -3.57
N PRO A 28 -18.82 12.86 -2.57
CA PRO A 28 -18.53 12.99 -1.13
C PRO A 28 -17.23 12.33 -0.65
N ARG A 29 -16.34 11.84 -1.52
CA ARG A 29 -15.16 11.03 -1.14
C ARG A 29 -13.83 11.57 -1.65
N CYS A 30 -12.82 11.42 -0.79
CA CYS A 30 -11.42 11.59 -1.14
C CYS A 30 -10.88 10.26 -1.69
N THR A 31 -10.27 10.29 -2.88
CA THR A 31 -9.67 9.10 -3.50
C THR A 31 -8.18 9.25 -3.69
N LEU A 32 -7.44 8.19 -3.41
CA LEU A 32 -5.99 8.15 -3.55
C LEU A 32 -5.62 8.19 -5.04
N THR A 33 -4.69 9.08 -5.42
CA THR A 33 -4.14 9.06 -6.78
C THR A 33 -3.24 7.83 -6.97
N ARG A 34 -3.01 7.44 -8.22
CA ARG A 34 -2.11 6.30 -8.50
C ARG A 34 -0.69 6.63 -8.07
N GLU A 35 -0.26 7.86 -8.31
CA GLU A 35 1.06 8.37 -7.98
C GLU A 35 1.28 8.38 -6.46
N ALA A 36 0.27 8.78 -5.69
CA ALA A 36 0.32 8.72 -4.22
C ALA A 36 0.41 7.28 -3.72
N GLU A 37 -0.36 6.36 -4.29
CA GLU A 37 -0.27 4.94 -3.94
C GLU A 37 1.13 4.37 -4.15
N GLU A 38 1.72 4.56 -5.34
CA GLU A 38 3.07 4.06 -5.61
C GLU A 38 4.11 4.69 -4.68
N ALA A 39 3.99 5.98 -4.38
CA ALA A 39 4.87 6.67 -3.44
C ALA A 39 4.75 6.12 -2.01
N ILE A 40 3.54 5.76 -1.56
CA ILE A 40 3.32 5.13 -0.26
C ILE A 40 4.08 3.81 -0.17
N PHE A 41 3.91 2.93 -1.16
CA PHE A 41 4.59 1.62 -1.15
C PHE A 41 6.09 1.71 -1.42
N ALA A 42 6.57 2.78 -2.06
CA ALA A 42 8.00 3.02 -2.25
C ALA A 42 8.69 3.58 -0.98
N CYS A 43 7.94 4.30 -0.14
CA CYS A 43 8.46 4.90 1.10
C CYS A 43 8.20 4.06 2.34
N GLY A 44 7.30 3.08 2.27
CA GLY A 44 6.88 2.29 3.41
C GLY A 44 7.76 1.08 3.67
N GLU A 45 7.77 0.67 4.92
CA GLU A 45 8.51 -0.49 5.42
C GLU A 45 7.51 -1.52 5.95
N LEU A 46 7.77 -2.79 5.67
CA LEU A 46 6.96 -3.90 6.16
C LEU A 46 7.77 -4.74 7.15
N LEU A 47 7.23 -4.89 8.34
CA LEU A 47 7.69 -5.82 9.34
C LEU A 47 6.67 -6.96 9.44
N SER A 48 7.16 -8.21 9.48
CA SER A 48 6.27 -9.37 9.56
C SER A 48 6.68 -10.32 10.67
N GLU A 49 5.75 -10.52 11.59
CA GLU A 49 5.81 -11.50 12.66
C GLU A 49 4.83 -12.63 12.34
N GLY A 50 5.30 -13.62 11.58
CA GLY A 50 4.56 -14.85 11.39
C GLY A 50 4.76 -15.81 12.56
N SER A 51 3.68 -16.18 13.23
CA SER A 51 3.73 -17.35 14.11
C SER A 51 3.84 -18.59 13.22
N GLN A 52 4.84 -19.44 13.45
CA GLN A 52 4.90 -20.77 12.83
C GLN A 52 3.82 -21.72 13.40
N ALA A 53 3.01 -21.27 14.36
CA ALA A 53 2.02 -22.11 15.00
C ALA A 53 0.87 -22.37 14.02
N LEU A 54 0.98 -23.50 13.31
CA LEU A 54 -0.16 -24.21 12.74
C LEU A 54 -1.14 -24.44 13.90
N ARG A 55 -2.28 -23.76 13.87
CA ARG A 55 -3.32 -23.93 14.88
C ARG A 55 -4.58 -24.47 14.20
N PRO A 56 -5.29 -25.41 14.84
CA PRO A 56 -6.62 -25.75 14.39
C PRO A 56 -7.52 -24.51 14.51
N GLY A 57 -8.25 -24.20 13.44
CA GLY A 57 -9.33 -23.22 13.47
C GLY A 57 -10.51 -23.73 14.31
N ALA A 58 -11.53 -22.88 14.48
CA ALA A 58 -12.76 -23.26 15.20
C ALA A 58 -13.51 -24.44 14.57
N ASP A 59 -13.25 -24.71 13.29
CA ASP A 59 -13.77 -25.83 12.49
C ASP A 59 -12.86 -27.08 12.53
N GLY A 60 -11.74 -27.04 13.27
CA GLY A 60 -10.74 -28.11 13.34
C GLY A 60 -9.76 -28.16 12.16
N CYS A 61 -9.92 -27.31 11.15
CA CYS A 61 -9.02 -27.26 10.00
C CYS A 61 -7.69 -26.58 10.35
N ALA A 62 -6.57 -27.04 9.78
CA ALA A 62 -5.28 -26.39 9.97
C ALA A 62 -5.28 -24.98 9.35
N ARG A 63 -4.81 -23.99 10.10
CA ARG A 63 -4.72 -22.60 9.65
C ARG A 63 -3.36 -21.99 9.97
N TYR A 64 -2.91 -21.11 9.10
CA TYR A 64 -1.80 -20.20 9.36
C TYR A 64 -2.34 -18.85 9.83
N PHE A 65 -1.74 -18.34 10.91
CA PHE A 65 -1.99 -17.02 11.45
C PHE A 65 -0.71 -16.18 11.37
N GLY A 66 -0.77 -15.04 10.70
CA GLY A 66 0.35 -14.12 10.59
C GLY A 66 -0.07 -12.69 10.86
N THR A 67 0.77 -11.95 11.57
CA THR A 67 0.58 -10.52 11.79
C THR A 67 1.73 -9.77 11.14
N SER A 68 1.42 -8.71 10.40
CA SER A 68 2.42 -7.84 9.77
C SER A 68 2.05 -6.39 10.02
N MET A 69 3.05 -5.53 10.11
CA MET A 69 2.89 -4.09 10.24
C MET A 69 3.53 -3.41 9.05
N PHE A 70 2.78 -2.55 8.37
CA PHE A 70 3.31 -1.65 7.34
C PHE A 70 3.35 -0.23 7.91
N SER A 71 4.54 0.38 7.92
CA SER A 71 4.76 1.74 8.43
C SER A 71 5.20 2.67 7.30
N VAL A 72 4.70 3.90 7.26
CA VAL A 72 5.11 4.90 6.27
C VAL A 72 5.01 6.32 6.83
N ASP A 73 6.07 7.11 6.63
CA ASP A 73 6.07 8.56 6.88
C ASP A 73 5.34 9.29 5.73
N LEU A 74 4.12 9.74 6.00
CA LEU A 74 3.29 10.48 5.04
C LEU A 74 3.87 11.86 4.70
N GLY A 75 4.66 12.46 5.59
CA GLY A 75 5.41 13.68 5.32
C GLY A 75 6.53 13.45 4.29
N ARG A 76 7.21 12.31 4.34
CA ARG A 76 8.16 11.88 3.29
C ARG A 76 7.45 11.65 1.96
N VAL A 77 6.28 11.00 1.95
CA VAL A 77 5.47 10.81 0.74
C VAL A 77 5.04 12.15 0.13
N ALA A 78 4.56 13.09 0.96
CA ALA A 78 4.17 14.41 0.51
C ALA A 78 5.35 15.18 -0.12
N ARG A 79 6.53 15.14 0.53
CA ARG A 79 7.76 15.76 -0.01
C ARG A 79 8.18 15.15 -1.34
N LEU A 80 8.16 13.82 -1.47
CA LEU A 80 8.51 13.10 -2.70
C LEU A 80 7.64 13.55 -3.88
N LEU A 81 6.36 13.84 -3.62
CA LEU A 81 5.39 14.25 -4.63
C LEU A 81 5.27 15.78 -4.80
N GLY A 82 6.08 16.57 -4.07
CA GLY A 82 5.99 18.03 -4.07
C GLY A 82 4.63 18.56 -3.59
N ALA A 83 3.93 17.77 -2.78
CA ALA A 83 2.63 18.10 -2.21
C ALA A 83 2.79 18.86 -0.88
N ARG A 84 1.70 19.49 -0.44
CA ARG A 84 1.63 20.10 0.89
C ARG A 84 1.40 19.00 1.94
N SER A 85 1.92 19.23 3.15
CA SER A 85 1.87 18.29 4.28
C SER A 85 1.26 18.96 5.50
N THR A 86 0.09 19.58 5.33
CA THR A 86 -0.66 20.10 6.48
C THR A 86 -1.37 18.98 7.25
N PRO A 87 -1.64 19.10 8.56
CA PRO A 87 -2.35 18.06 9.31
C PRO A 87 -3.69 17.65 8.69
N THR A 88 -4.43 18.62 8.13
CA THR A 88 -5.69 18.36 7.42
C THR A 88 -5.51 17.53 6.15
N GLU A 89 -4.45 17.79 5.38
CA GLU A 89 -4.14 17.01 4.17
C GLU A 89 -3.66 15.60 4.51
N LEU A 90 -2.90 15.45 5.60
CA LEU A 90 -2.46 14.14 6.09
C LEU A 90 -3.62 13.29 6.60
N ALA A 91 -4.58 13.90 7.30
CA ALA A 91 -5.82 13.23 7.70
C ALA A 91 -6.64 12.79 6.48
N ALA A 92 -6.82 13.67 5.49
CA ALA A 92 -7.53 13.33 4.25
C ALA A 92 -6.81 12.24 3.44
N LEU A 93 -5.47 12.23 3.46
CA LEU A 93 -4.67 11.17 2.86
C LEU A 93 -4.86 9.85 3.60
N ARG A 94 -4.84 9.85 4.94
CA ARG A 94 -5.11 8.66 5.76
C ARG A 94 -6.48 8.07 5.43
N ASP A 95 -7.52 8.89 5.35
CA ASP A 95 -8.87 8.41 5.02
C ASP A 95 -8.96 7.88 3.58
N ALA A 96 -8.27 8.51 2.64
CA ALA A 96 -8.17 8.03 1.27
C ALA A 96 -7.41 6.69 1.16
N ILE A 97 -6.41 6.46 2.02
CA ILE A 97 -5.69 5.19 2.12
C ILE A 97 -6.58 4.11 2.72
N ASP A 98 -7.29 4.42 3.81
CA ASP A 98 -8.19 3.49 4.50
C ASP A 98 -9.33 3.00 3.59
N GLY A 99 -9.91 3.92 2.82
CA GLY A 99 -10.92 3.62 1.80
C GLY A 99 -10.39 3.00 0.50
N SER A 100 -9.07 2.86 0.33
CA SER A 100 -8.49 2.40 -0.93
C SER A 100 -8.46 0.88 -1.03
N MET A 101 -9.31 0.33 -1.90
CA MET A 101 -9.27 -1.10 -2.26
C MET A 101 -7.93 -1.52 -2.87
N ARG A 102 -7.24 -0.62 -3.59
CA ARG A 102 -5.94 -0.94 -4.18
C ARG A 102 -4.86 -1.13 -3.13
N VAL A 103 -4.85 -0.28 -2.10
CA VAL A 103 -3.97 -0.42 -0.93
C VAL A 103 -4.29 -1.74 -0.23
N ARG A 104 -5.56 -1.99 0.10
CA ARG A 104 -5.99 -3.24 0.77
C ARG A 104 -5.55 -4.47 0.00
N LEU A 105 -5.81 -4.54 -1.30
CA LEU A 105 -5.41 -5.68 -2.14
C LEU A 105 -3.88 -5.86 -2.21
N ARG A 106 -3.10 -4.77 -2.21
CA ARG A 106 -1.63 -4.87 -2.23
C ARG A 106 -1.09 -5.39 -0.90
N LEU A 107 -1.61 -4.91 0.22
CA LEU A 107 -1.29 -5.42 1.56
C LEU A 107 -1.69 -6.90 1.71
N MET A 108 -2.87 -7.29 1.23
CA MET A 108 -3.30 -8.69 1.21
C MET A 108 -2.35 -9.59 0.41
N ARG A 109 -1.91 -9.15 -0.78
CA ARG A 109 -0.93 -9.89 -1.59
C ARG A 109 0.39 -10.07 -0.85
N TRP A 110 0.83 -9.07 -0.11
CA TRP A 110 2.06 -9.14 0.70
C TRP A 110 1.92 -10.14 1.84
N ALA A 111 0.86 -10.04 2.64
CA ALA A 111 0.61 -10.97 3.74
C ALA A 111 0.49 -12.42 3.24
N ARG A 112 -0.23 -12.65 2.14
CA ARG A 112 -0.35 -13.99 1.54
C ARG A 112 0.99 -14.52 1.04
N ALA A 113 1.82 -13.68 0.42
CA ALA A 113 3.15 -14.07 -0.02
C ALA A 113 4.06 -14.46 1.15
N GLU A 114 3.94 -13.77 2.29
CA GLU A 114 4.64 -14.15 3.51
C GLU A 114 4.17 -15.49 4.06
N ALA A 115 2.86 -15.75 4.13
CA ALA A 115 2.35 -17.05 4.53
C ALA A 115 2.91 -18.17 3.64
N ALA A 116 2.89 -17.98 2.32
CA ALA A 116 3.44 -18.96 1.37
C ALA A 116 4.94 -19.25 1.61
N ARG A 117 5.71 -18.23 2.03
CA ARG A 117 7.12 -18.41 2.41
C ARG A 117 7.29 -19.21 3.70
N ARG A 118 6.41 -19.03 4.69
CA ARG A 118 6.52 -19.69 6.00
C ARG A 118 5.98 -21.12 6.02
N VAL A 119 5.01 -21.45 5.17
CA VAL A 119 4.44 -22.81 5.05
C VAL A 119 4.52 -23.32 3.60
N PRO A 120 5.74 -23.53 3.06
CA PRO A 120 5.94 -23.83 1.64
C PRO A 120 5.37 -25.19 1.20
N SER A 121 5.13 -26.12 2.12
CA SER A 121 4.59 -27.46 1.85
C SER A 121 3.07 -27.53 1.85
N HIS A 122 2.37 -26.41 2.06
CA HIS A 122 0.90 -26.37 2.17
C HIS A 122 0.30 -25.52 1.05
N MET A 123 -0.88 -25.92 0.57
CA MET A 123 -1.70 -25.07 -0.28
C MET A 123 -2.46 -24.05 0.58
N LEU A 124 -2.41 -22.79 0.18
CA LEU A 124 -3.13 -21.71 0.82
C LEU A 124 -4.55 -21.60 0.25
N GLY A 125 -5.55 -21.80 1.11
CA GLY A 125 -6.95 -21.59 0.80
C GLY A 125 -7.34 -20.10 0.68
N THR A 126 -8.62 -19.82 0.86
CA THR A 126 -9.14 -18.44 0.85
C THR A 126 -8.72 -17.71 2.11
N ALA A 127 -7.86 -16.70 1.95
CA ALA A 127 -7.37 -15.88 3.06
C ALA A 127 -8.41 -14.87 3.54
N THR A 128 -8.56 -14.77 4.86
CA THR A 128 -9.20 -13.66 5.54
C THR A 128 -8.12 -12.67 5.97
N VAL A 129 -8.31 -11.39 5.64
CA VAL A 129 -7.36 -10.33 6.01
C VAL A 129 -8.08 -9.20 6.69
N GLU A 130 -7.66 -8.89 7.92
CA GLU A 130 -8.07 -7.71 8.64
C GLU A 130 -6.96 -6.67 8.60
N THR A 131 -7.34 -5.41 8.41
CA THR A 131 -6.40 -4.29 8.40
C THR A 131 -6.86 -3.24 9.41
N ARG A 132 -5.95 -2.78 10.28
CA ARG A 132 -6.22 -1.68 11.22
C ARG A 132 -5.22 -0.57 10.99
N MET A 133 -5.71 0.64 10.76
CA MET A 133 -4.86 1.80 10.45
C MET A 133 -4.82 2.77 11.62
N ARG A 134 -3.61 3.20 11.97
CA ARG A 134 -3.33 4.17 13.04
C ARG A 134 -2.40 5.25 12.48
N LEU A 135 -2.74 6.51 12.71
CA LEU A 135 -1.89 7.65 12.35
C LEU A 135 -1.37 8.28 13.64
N THR A 136 -0.04 8.35 13.76
CA THR A 136 0.65 9.03 14.86
C THR A 136 1.53 10.10 14.26
N GLU A 137 1.16 11.37 14.48
CA GLU A 137 1.78 12.53 13.82
C GLU A 137 1.73 12.40 12.29
N ASN A 138 2.86 12.05 11.67
CA ASN A 138 3.01 11.85 10.23
C ASN A 138 3.17 10.38 9.84
N GLU A 139 3.27 9.48 10.82
CA GLU A 139 3.54 8.07 10.59
C GLU A 139 2.24 7.27 10.56
N LEU A 140 1.98 6.66 9.42
CA LEU A 140 0.86 5.75 9.24
C LEU A 140 1.33 4.32 9.49
N HIS A 141 0.74 3.69 10.49
CA HIS A 141 0.90 2.27 10.78
C HIS A 141 -0.35 1.52 10.32
N ILE A 142 -0.14 0.43 9.59
CA ILE A 142 -1.19 -0.47 9.14
C ILE A 142 -0.87 -1.87 9.66
N ASP A 143 -1.61 -2.30 10.67
CA ASP A 143 -1.58 -3.68 11.13
C ASP A 143 -2.37 -4.54 10.14
N ILE A 144 -1.82 -5.71 9.82
CA ILE A 144 -2.36 -6.65 8.84
C ILE A 144 -2.37 -8.01 9.51
N ASP A 145 -3.57 -8.45 9.89
CA ASP A 145 -3.79 -9.79 10.43
C ASP A 145 -4.29 -10.69 9.30
N LEU A 146 -3.61 -11.82 9.12
CA LEU A 146 -3.92 -12.82 8.10
C LEU A 146 -4.29 -14.13 8.78
N GLU A 147 -5.43 -14.65 8.38
CA GLU A 147 -5.83 -16.04 8.62
C GLU A 147 -5.99 -16.73 7.27
N VAL A 148 -5.36 -17.89 7.10
CA VAL A 148 -5.50 -18.66 5.86
C VAL A 148 -5.62 -20.16 6.17
N PRO A 149 -6.68 -20.82 5.65
CA PRO A 149 -6.79 -22.28 5.68
C PRO A 149 -5.63 -22.93 4.94
N LEU A 150 -5.15 -24.05 5.47
CA LEU A 150 -4.09 -24.84 4.88
C LEU A 150 -4.63 -26.19 4.43
N GLU A 151 -4.34 -26.53 3.19
CA GLU A 151 -4.55 -27.87 2.65
C GLU A 151 -3.18 -28.55 2.55
N VAL A 152 -3.06 -29.76 3.10
CA VAL A 152 -1.85 -30.55 2.97
C VAL A 152 -1.77 -31.05 1.53
N LEU A 153 -0.66 -30.75 0.85
CA LEU A 153 -0.32 -31.41 -0.39
C LEU A 153 0.01 -32.87 -0.05
N SER A 154 -0.98 -33.76 -0.15
CA SER A 154 -0.70 -35.20 -0.06
C SER A 154 0.33 -35.55 -1.12
N GLU A 155 1.46 -36.13 -0.69
CA GLU A 155 2.41 -36.78 -1.59
C GLU A 155 1.63 -37.80 -2.42
N ARG A 156 1.32 -37.45 -3.66
CA ARG A 156 0.95 -38.47 -4.64
C ARG A 156 2.19 -39.30 -4.82
N SER A 157 2.22 -40.48 -4.21
CA SER A 157 3.11 -41.57 -4.57
C SER A 157 3.07 -41.68 -6.10
N ILE A 158 4.18 -41.29 -6.72
CA ILE A 158 4.40 -41.54 -8.14
C ILE A 158 4.50 -43.07 -8.25
N PRO A 159 3.60 -43.74 -8.99
CA PRO A 159 3.67 -45.18 -9.19
C PRO A 159 4.92 -45.60 -9.95
#